data_AF-A0A257KLW1-F1
#
_entry.id   AF-A0A257KLW1-F1
#
_cell.length_a   1.000
_cell.length_b   1.000
_cell.length_c   1.000
_cell.angle_alpha   90.00
_cell.angle_beta   90.00
_cell.angle_gamma   90.00
#
_symmetry.space_group_name_H-M   'P 1'
#
loop_
_entity.id
_entity.type
_entity.pdbx_description
1 polymer ?
#
loop_
_entity_poly.entity_id
_entity_poly.type
_entity_poly.pdbx_seq_one_letter_code
_entity_poly.pdbx_strand_id
1 'polypeptide(L)'
;MLWAAPAQAAEPFPAKPVNLVTAFAPGSGPDAVLRLVGDKLGKAWNQRVTIDNKPGGGGFIAIEAVRRAPADGTTLLQLDSEHLAALPHLYKVSQLFTGVGSGDVAWSFGSIPSSAGAYKAGKLRYLAVAAAKRIPQLPEVPTMAEAGGPPLEVNSFVVLVAPRGLPVAVRNQIHADVAKAIAEPDIQARFQTFAFETLAWSPEEIEKQAAAKSKVYADLVRRKSISLD
;
A
#
# COMPACT_ATOMS: atom_id res chain seq x y z
N MET A 1 -54.90 1.50 -4.10
CA MET A 1 -53.82 1.30 -5.09
C MET A 1 -52.51 1.64 -4.42
N LEU A 2 -51.68 0.64 -4.13
CA LEU A 2 -50.32 0.83 -3.62
C LEU A 2 -49.42 1.07 -4.85
N TRP A 3 -48.87 2.27 -5.00
CA TRP A 3 -47.82 2.52 -5.98
C TRP A 3 -46.53 1.86 -5.50
N ALA A 4 -46.07 0.84 -6.22
CA ALA A 4 -44.70 0.37 -6.11
C ALA A 4 -43.78 1.48 -6.63
N ALA A 5 -42.89 2.00 -5.79
CA ALA A 5 -41.83 2.88 -6.22
C ALA A 5 -40.97 2.15 -7.28
N PRO A 6 -40.59 2.79 -8.40
CA PRO A 6 -39.74 2.14 -9.38
C PRO A 6 -38.41 1.81 -8.72
N ALA A 7 -37.89 0.60 -8.98
CA ALA A 7 -36.53 0.25 -8.63
C ALA A 7 -35.59 1.20 -9.37
N GLN A 8 -34.98 2.14 -8.65
CA GLN A 8 -33.97 3.03 -9.22
C GLN A 8 -32.81 2.15 -9.72
N ALA A 9 -32.58 2.15 -11.03
CA ALA A 9 -31.40 1.50 -11.59
C ALA A 9 -30.17 2.11 -10.93
N ALA A 10 -29.27 1.27 -10.43
CA ALA A 10 -28.02 1.74 -9.84
C ALA A 10 -27.27 2.60 -10.87
N GLU A 11 -26.94 3.83 -10.51
CA GLU A 11 -26.13 4.68 -11.38
C GLU A 11 -24.80 3.99 -11.69
N PRO A 12 -24.30 4.07 -12.93
CA PRO A 12 -23.03 3.45 -13.30
C PRO A 12 -21.91 4.06 -12.45
N PHE A 13 -21.14 3.19 -11.80
CA PHE A 13 -19.99 3.59 -10.99
C PHE A 13 -18.75 3.79 -11.87
N PRO A 14 -17.92 4.83 -11.63
CA PRO A 14 -18.19 6.00 -10.81
C PRO A 14 -18.90 7.11 -11.63
N ALA A 15 -19.93 7.73 -11.04
CA ALA A 15 -20.64 8.86 -11.66
C ALA A 15 -19.95 10.22 -11.48
N LYS A 16 -18.92 10.29 -10.62
CA LYS A 16 -18.17 11.52 -10.29
C LYS A 16 -16.67 11.22 -10.17
N PRO A 17 -15.80 12.25 -10.19
CA PRO A 17 -14.36 12.07 -10.02
C PRO A 17 -14.00 11.26 -8.77
N VAL A 18 -12.94 10.47 -8.88
CA VAL A 18 -12.41 9.62 -7.80
C VAL A 18 -11.14 10.24 -7.23
N ASN A 19 -11.04 10.27 -5.91
CA ASN A 19 -9.84 10.69 -5.19
C ASN A 19 -9.14 9.47 -4.58
N LEU A 20 -7.85 9.31 -4.87
CA LEU A 20 -6.98 8.30 -4.29
C LEU A 20 -6.04 9.00 -3.30
N VAL A 21 -6.23 8.74 -2.02
CA VAL A 21 -5.33 9.23 -0.97
C VAL A 21 -4.25 8.20 -0.75
N THR A 22 -3.01 8.62 -0.49
CA THR A 22 -1.91 7.69 -0.18
C THR A 22 -1.13 8.12 1.05
N ALA A 23 -0.76 7.15 1.89
CA ALA A 23 0.10 7.37 3.05
C ALA A 23 1.58 7.55 2.67
N PHE A 24 1.94 7.39 1.40
CA PHE A 24 3.32 7.43 0.94
C PHE A 24 3.72 8.80 0.37
N ALA A 25 5.01 9.13 0.53
CA ALA A 25 5.55 10.38 0.03
C ALA A 25 5.52 10.43 -1.52
N PRO A 26 5.34 11.61 -2.13
CA PRO A 26 5.45 11.79 -3.57
C PRO A 26 6.77 11.23 -4.13
N GLY A 27 6.70 10.53 -5.27
CA GLY A 27 7.87 9.96 -5.94
C GLY A 27 8.43 8.66 -5.32
N SER A 28 7.85 8.17 -4.21
CA SER A 28 8.12 6.83 -3.70
C SER A 28 7.53 5.75 -4.62
N GLY A 29 8.01 4.50 -4.52
CA GLY A 29 7.47 3.38 -5.30
C GLY A 29 5.94 3.25 -5.21
N PRO A 30 5.34 3.20 -4.01
CA PRO A 30 3.88 3.15 -3.85
C PRO A 30 3.13 4.30 -4.53
N ASP A 31 3.63 5.54 -4.44
CA ASP A 31 3.05 6.70 -5.14
C ASP A 31 3.15 6.54 -6.66
N ALA A 32 4.31 6.14 -7.17
CA ALA A 32 4.53 5.95 -8.59
C ALA A 32 3.60 4.87 -9.17
N VAL A 33 3.45 3.72 -8.50
CA VAL A 33 2.52 2.67 -8.95
C VAL A 33 1.06 3.10 -8.81
N LEU A 34 0.70 3.89 -7.80
CA LEU A 34 -0.65 4.44 -7.66
C LEU A 34 -1.01 5.35 -8.82
N ARG A 35 -0.07 6.19 -9.28
CA ARG A 35 -0.26 7.08 -10.45
C ARG A 35 -0.52 6.27 -11.72
N LEU A 36 0.26 5.22 -11.95
CA LEU A 36 0.08 4.33 -13.09
C LEU A 36 -1.30 3.65 -13.08
N VAL A 37 -1.71 3.13 -11.92
CA VAL A 37 -3.04 2.51 -11.76
C VAL A 37 -4.14 3.56 -11.90
N GLY A 38 -3.99 4.73 -11.29
CA GLY A 38 -4.96 5.83 -11.37
C GLY A 38 -5.20 6.31 -12.79
N ASP A 39 -4.16 6.40 -13.62
CA ASP A 39 -4.28 6.75 -15.04
C ASP A 39 -5.08 5.71 -15.84
N LYS A 40 -4.87 4.42 -15.58
CA LYS A 40 -5.63 3.33 -16.23
C LYS A 40 -7.09 3.34 -15.77
N LEU A 41 -7.32 3.50 -14.47
CA LEU A 41 -8.67 3.58 -13.89
C LEU A 41 -9.42 4.79 -14.42
N GLY A 42 -8.79 5.97 -14.51
CA GLY A 42 -9.45 7.17 -15.04
C GLY A 42 -9.91 7.00 -16.49
N LYS A 43 -9.12 6.31 -17.33
CA LYS A 43 -9.52 5.95 -18.70
C LYS A 43 -10.65 4.92 -18.71
N ALA A 44 -10.56 3.88 -17.89
CA ALA A 44 -11.57 2.81 -17.84
C ALA A 44 -12.92 3.32 -17.33
N TRP A 45 -12.90 4.21 -16.34
CA TRP A 45 -14.09 4.79 -15.73
C TRP A 45 -14.63 6.01 -16.48
N ASN A 46 -13.88 6.55 -17.45
CA ASN A 46 -14.17 7.83 -18.10
C ASN A 46 -14.43 8.94 -17.06
N GLN A 47 -13.62 8.96 -16.00
CA GLN A 47 -13.71 9.90 -14.90
C GLN A 47 -12.33 10.43 -14.54
N ARG A 48 -12.28 11.64 -14.00
CA ARG A 48 -11.05 12.18 -13.44
C ARG A 48 -10.67 11.38 -12.18
N VAL A 49 -9.44 10.86 -12.16
CA VAL A 49 -8.82 10.27 -10.97
C VAL A 49 -7.74 11.23 -10.47
N THR A 50 -7.80 11.57 -9.19
CA THR A 50 -6.82 12.45 -8.52
C THR A 50 -6.06 11.70 -7.44
N ILE A 51 -4.83 12.14 -7.14
CA ILE A 51 -3.97 11.52 -6.12
C ILE A 51 -3.53 12.58 -5.12
N ASP A 52 -3.77 12.31 -3.84
CA ASP A 52 -3.45 13.18 -2.71
C ASP A 52 -2.50 12.45 -1.75
N ASN A 53 -1.23 12.89 -1.72
CA ASN A 53 -0.21 12.33 -0.83
C ASN A 53 -0.33 12.94 0.57
N LYS A 54 -0.62 12.10 1.57
CA LYS A 54 -0.71 12.47 2.99
C LYS A 54 0.24 11.64 3.86
N PRO A 55 1.57 11.73 3.66
CA PRO A 55 2.52 11.00 4.47
C PRO A 55 2.60 11.54 5.91
N GLY A 56 3.03 10.69 6.84
CA GLY A 56 3.31 11.06 8.23
C GLY A 56 2.47 10.33 9.26
N GLY A 57 2.94 10.32 10.51
CA GLY A 57 2.27 9.65 11.62
C GLY A 57 2.04 8.15 11.39
N GLY A 58 2.94 7.44 10.70
CA GLY A 58 2.69 6.06 10.28
C GLY A 58 1.48 5.91 9.35
N GLY A 59 1.15 6.90 8.54
CA GLY A 59 -0.03 6.86 7.66
C GLY A 59 -1.36 7.19 8.34
N PHE A 60 -1.39 7.44 9.66
CA PHE A 60 -2.60 7.88 10.35
C PHE A 60 -3.17 9.19 9.80
N ILE A 61 -2.32 10.09 9.26
CA ILE A 61 -2.79 11.32 8.60
C ILE A 61 -3.68 10.98 7.40
N ALA A 62 -3.26 10.03 6.56
CA ALA A 62 -4.04 9.58 5.41
C ALA A 62 -5.31 8.81 5.83
N ILE A 63 -5.19 7.94 6.85
CA ILE A 63 -6.34 7.19 7.41
C ILE A 63 -7.40 8.15 7.96
N GLU A 64 -7.01 9.14 8.77
CA GLU A 64 -7.95 10.12 9.33
C GLU A 64 -8.63 10.96 8.25
N ALA A 65 -7.90 11.32 7.19
CA ALA A 65 -8.46 12.07 6.07
C ALA A 65 -9.55 11.29 5.31
N VAL A 66 -9.43 9.96 5.21
CA VAL A 66 -10.38 9.13 4.44
C VAL A 66 -11.47 8.51 5.31
N ARG A 67 -11.22 8.26 6.60
CA ARG A 67 -12.16 7.53 7.48
C ARG A 67 -13.58 8.10 7.49
N ARG A 68 -13.72 9.41 7.32
CA ARG A 68 -15.02 10.12 7.34
C ARG A 68 -15.60 10.37 5.94
N ALA A 69 -14.92 9.94 4.88
CA ALA A 69 -15.42 10.08 3.53
C ALA A 69 -16.65 9.18 3.30
N PRO A 70 -17.56 9.54 2.38
CA PRO A 70 -18.67 8.67 1.99
C PRO A 70 -18.17 7.31 1.52
N ALA A 71 -18.82 6.24 1.97
CA ALA A 71 -18.53 4.87 1.56
C ALA A 71 -19.15 4.55 0.19
N ASP A 72 -18.90 5.39 -0.81
CA ASP A 72 -19.46 5.30 -2.16
C ASP A 72 -18.43 4.90 -3.23
N GLY A 73 -17.17 4.68 -2.83
CA GLY A 73 -16.08 4.25 -3.70
C GLY A 73 -15.34 5.39 -4.39
N THR A 74 -15.75 6.64 -4.17
CA THR A 74 -15.12 7.81 -4.81
C THR A 74 -13.97 8.42 -4.00
N THR A 75 -13.73 7.92 -2.78
CA THR A 75 -12.50 8.14 -2.04
C THR A 75 -11.91 6.80 -1.64
N LEU A 76 -10.72 6.50 -2.16
CA LEU A 76 -9.96 5.29 -1.83
C LEU A 76 -8.64 5.69 -1.16
N LEU A 77 -8.09 4.78 -0.39
CA LEU A 77 -6.86 4.98 0.37
C LEU A 77 -5.86 3.88 0.03
N GLN A 78 -4.66 4.26 -0.41
CA GLN A 78 -3.54 3.35 -0.58
C GLN A 78 -2.78 3.18 0.73
N LEU A 79 -2.69 1.93 1.18
CA LEU A 79 -1.94 1.49 2.35
C LEU A 79 -1.05 0.29 1.98
N ASP A 80 -0.21 -0.12 2.92
CA ASP A 80 0.47 -1.42 2.87
C ASP A 80 0.07 -2.34 4.02
N SER A 81 0.64 -3.53 4.02
CA SER A 81 0.42 -4.52 5.06
C SER A 81 0.82 -4.04 6.46
N GLU A 82 1.80 -3.14 6.59
CA GLU A 82 2.21 -2.61 7.89
C GLU A 82 1.09 -1.75 8.50
N HIS A 83 0.49 -0.89 7.68
CA HIS A 83 -0.66 -0.08 8.09
C HIS A 83 -1.85 -0.93 8.52
N LEU A 84 -2.09 -2.05 7.85
CA LEU A 84 -3.22 -2.94 8.14
C LEU A 84 -2.97 -3.90 9.31
N ALA A 85 -1.71 -4.31 9.53
CA ALA A 85 -1.40 -5.44 10.39
C ALA A 85 -0.55 -5.08 11.61
N ALA A 86 0.37 -4.13 11.49
CA ALA A 86 1.30 -3.79 12.56
C ALA A 86 0.87 -2.54 13.32
N LEU A 87 0.43 -1.50 12.60
CA LEU A 87 0.14 -0.19 13.20
C LEU A 87 -1.05 -0.13 14.17
N PRO A 88 -2.09 -0.99 14.08
CA PRO A 88 -3.07 -1.10 15.17
C PRO A 88 -2.42 -1.43 16.52
N HIS A 89 -1.21 -2.00 16.50
CA HIS A 89 -0.45 -2.44 17.67
C HIS A 89 0.81 -1.59 17.93
N LEU A 90 1.18 -0.69 17.01
CA LEU A 90 2.41 0.11 17.04
C LEU A 90 2.13 1.54 16.52
N TYR A 91 2.11 2.53 17.39
CA TYR A 91 1.99 3.95 17.03
C TYR A 91 3.33 4.68 16.85
N LYS A 92 3.30 5.70 15.98
CA LYS A 92 4.34 6.71 15.66
C LYS A 92 5.70 6.17 15.19
N VAL A 93 5.80 5.93 13.89
CA VAL A 93 7.07 6.11 13.19
C VAL A 93 6.82 6.88 11.90
N SER A 94 7.45 8.04 11.73
CA SER A 94 7.51 8.72 10.43
C SER A 94 8.85 9.41 10.27
N GLN A 95 9.39 9.37 9.05
CA GLN A 95 10.67 9.97 8.60
C GLN A 95 11.94 9.12 8.76
N LEU A 96 11.85 7.78 8.80
CA LEU A 96 13.03 6.92 8.91
C LEU A 96 14.06 7.15 7.80
N PHE A 97 13.65 7.20 6.53
CA PHE A 97 14.61 7.35 5.42
C PHE A 97 15.27 8.73 5.37
N THR A 98 14.54 9.78 5.72
CA THR A 98 15.10 11.13 5.85
C THR A 98 16.10 11.19 7.01
N GLY A 99 15.79 10.55 8.14
CA GLY A 99 16.70 10.45 9.29
C GLY A 99 17.97 9.67 8.96
N VAL A 100 17.87 8.57 8.21
CA VAL A 100 19.07 7.82 7.76
C VAL A 100 19.90 8.64 6.78
N GLY A 101 19.26 9.30 5.81
CA GLY A 101 19.99 10.10 4.81
C GLY A 101 20.64 11.37 5.37
N SER A 102 20.15 11.90 6.49
CA SER A 102 20.74 13.05 7.20
C SER A 102 21.76 12.65 8.28
N GLY A 103 21.79 11.38 8.67
CA GLY A 103 22.66 10.86 9.73
C GLY A 103 22.05 10.89 11.13
N ASP A 104 20.81 11.40 11.29
CA ASP A 104 20.08 11.40 12.56
C ASP A 104 19.80 9.97 13.07
N VAL A 105 19.68 9.01 12.15
CA VAL A 105 19.52 7.58 12.45
C VAL A 105 20.58 6.79 11.69
N ALA A 106 21.37 5.97 12.38
CA ALA A 106 22.48 5.25 11.74
C ALA A 106 22.02 4.23 10.68
N TRP A 107 20.88 3.57 10.90
CA TRP A 107 20.28 2.61 9.98
C TRP A 107 18.79 2.41 10.31
N SER A 108 18.00 1.96 9.34
CA SER A 108 16.61 1.56 9.56
C SER A 108 16.24 0.37 8.69
N PHE A 109 15.17 -0.33 9.07
CA PHE A 109 14.45 -1.19 8.13
C PHE A 109 13.70 -0.31 7.12
N GLY A 110 13.47 -0.87 5.93
CA GLY A 110 12.73 -0.22 4.86
C GLY A 110 12.33 -1.19 3.77
N SER A 111 11.19 -0.94 3.13
CA SER A 111 10.84 -1.65 1.91
C SER A 111 11.62 -1.06 0.73
N ILE A 112 12.05 -1.91 -0.19
CA ILE A 112 12.76 -1.50 -1.41
C ILE A 112 11.94 -0.45 -2.19
N PRO A 113 10.62 -0.60 -2.43
CA PRO A 113 9.87 0.38 -3.20
C PRO A 113 9.82 1.77 -2.54
N SER A 114 9.65 1.85 -1.21
CA SER A 114 9.54 3.12 -0.51
C SER A 114 10.89 3.84 -0.36
N SER A 115 11.99 3.09 -0.33
CA SER A 115 13.35 3.63 -0.16
C SER A 115 14.10 3.83 -1.49
N ALA A 116 13.60 3.25 -2.60
CA ALA A 116 14.26 3.26 -3.91
C ALA A 116 14.65 4.67 -4.40
N GLY A 117 13.81 5.68 -4.17
CA GLY A 117 14.11 7.05 -4.57
C GLY A 117 15.34 7.62 -3.84
N ALA A 118 15.40 7.41 -2.52
CA ALA A 118 16.52 7.87 -1.70
C ALA A 118 17.82 7.07 -1.97
N TYR A 119 17.70 5.76 -2.21
CA TYR A 119 18.82 4.91 -2.65
C TYR A 119 19.37 5.37 -4.01
N LYS A 120 18.51 5.56 -5.03
CA LYS A 120 18.91 6.03 -6.36
C LYS A 120 19.54 7.43 -6.32
N ALA A 121 19.11 8.28 -5.39
CA ALA A 121 19.70 9.60 -5.16
C ALA A 121 21.03 9.57 -4.39
N GLY A 122 21.57 8.39 -4.06
CA GLY A 122 22.82 8.24 -3.29
C GLY A 122 22.71 8.65 -1.83
N LYS A 123 21.49 8.85 -1.31
CA LYS A 123 21.26 9.25 0.08
C LYS A 123 21.23 8.08 1.05
N LEU A 124 21.06 6.86 0.53
CA LEU A 124 21.03 5.63 1.30
C LEU A 124 21.88 4.56 0.59
N ARG A 125 22.37 3.61 1.37
CA ARG A 125 22.88 2.32 0.88
C ARG A 125 22.11 1.18 1.52
N TYR A 126 21.85 0.12 0.78
CA TYR A 126 21.27 -1.09 1.35
C TYR A 126 22.38 -1.96 1.97
N LEU A 127 22.14 -2.46 3.18
CA LEU A 127 23.09 -3.30 3.90
C LEU A 127 22.83 -4.79 3.66
N ALA A 128 21.56 -5.19 3.67
CA ALA A 128 21.11 -6.55 3.39
C ALA A 128 19.61 -6.56 3.06
N VAL A 129 19.16 -7.61 2.36
CA VAL A 129 17.74 -7.87 2.08
C VAL A 129 17.19 -9.00 2.93
N ALA A 130 15.98 -8.82 3.48
CA ALA A 130 15.24 -9.87 4.21
C ALA A 130 14.48 -10.77 3.24
N ALA A 131 15.22 -11.52 2.42
CA ALA A 131 14.70 -12.45 1.44
C ALA A 131 15.51 -13.75 1.44
N ALA A 132 14.90 -14.86 1.02
CA ALA A 132 15.56 -16.16 0.92
C ALA A 132 16.71 -16.18 -0.09
N LYS A 133 16.66 -15.32 -1.12
CA LYS A 133 17.68 -15.17 -2.17
C LYS A 133 17.88 -13.69 -2.47
N ARG A 134 19.04 -13.33 -3.03
CA ARG A 134 19.29 -11.98 -3.53
C ARG A 134 18.24 -11.58 -4.55
N ILE A 135 17.90 -10.30 -4.54
CA ILE A 135 16.95 -9.72 -5.48
C ILE A 135 17.68 -9.51 -6.81
N PRO A 136 17.19 -10.01 -7.96
CA PRO A 136 17.87 -9.86 -9.25
C PRO A 136 18.18 -8.42 -9.64
N GLN A 137 17.34 -7.47 -9.20
CA GLN A 137 17.52 -6.04 -9.43
C GLN A 137 18.59 -5.40 -8.53
N LEU A 138 19.05 -6.08 -7.48
CA LEU A 138 20.04 -5.62 -6.50
C LEU A 138 21.03 -6.75 -6.18
N PRO A 139 21.74 -7.31 -7.18
CA PRO A 139 22.58 -8.49 -7.00
C PRO A 139 23.78 -8.26 -6.07
N GLU A 140 24.18 -7.01 -5.87
CA GLU A 140 25.24 -6.59 -4.96
C GLU A 140 24.84 -6.62 -3.49
N VAL A 141 23.54 -6.53 -3.20
CA VAL A 141 23.04 -6.50 -1.83
C VAL A 141 22.88 -7.94 -1.32
N PRO A 142 23.60 -8.34 -0.26
CA PRO A 142 23.49 -9.70 0.28
C PRO A 142 22.13 -9.95 0.93
N THR A 143 21.75 -11.21 1.08
CA THR A 143 20.65 -11.54 1.99
C THR A 143 21.06 -11.33 3.44
N MET A 144 20.10 -11.21 4.36
CA MET A 144 20.39 -11.17 5.80
C MET A 144 21.23 -12.37 6.25
N ALA A 145 20.95 -13.57 5.71
CA ALA A 145 21.71 -14.78 6.01
C ALA A 145 23.15 -14.71 5.50
N GLU A 146 23.36 -14.23 4.28
CA GLU A 146 24.70 -14.04 3.70
C GLU A 146 25.52 -12.97 4.44
N ALA A 147 24.85 -11.96 5.00
CA ALA A 147 25.46 -10.92 5.83
C ALA A 147 25.78 -11.36 7.27
N GLY A 148 25.57 -12.64 7.61
CA GLY A 148 25.80 -13.19 8.95
C GLY A 148 24.66 -12.96 9.95
N GLY A 149 23.53 -12.45 9.48
CA GLY A 149 22.30 -12.31 10.25
C GLY A 149 21.39 -13.54 10.20
N PRO A 150 20.24 -13.51 10.88
CA PRO A 150 19.28 -14.60 10.83
C PRO A 150 18.66 -14.75 9.42
N PRO A 151 18.24 -15.97 9.02
CA PRO A 151 17.49 -16.18 7.79
C PRO A 151 16.09 -15.58 7.95
N LEU A 152 15.92 -14.35 7.46
CA LEU A 152 14.66 -13.62 7.51
C LEU A 152 14.06 -13.56 6.11
N GLU A 153 12.77 -13.83 6.04
CA GLU A 153 11.95 -13.58 4.86
C GLU A 153 10.78 -12.68 5.27
N VAL A 154 10.79 -11.45 4.76
CA VAL A 154 9.80 -10.44 5.11
C VAL A 154 9.25 -9.82 3.84
N ASN A 155 8.02 -10.20 3.50
CA ASN A 155 7.30 -9.66 2.36
C ASN A 155 6.16 -8.74 2.82
N SER A 156 5.89 -7.69 2.04
CA SER A 156 4.80 -6.74 2.25
C SER A 156 3.93 -6.66 1.00
N PHE A 157 2.67 -6.25 1.15
CA PHE A 157 1.77 -5.97 0.04
C PHE A 157 1.21 -4.56 0.15
N VAL A 158 0.88 -3.95 -0.98
CA VAL A 158 0.20 -2.64 -1.08
C VAL A 158 -1.22 -2.87 -1.57
N VAL A 159 -2.17 -2.10 -1.05
CA VAL A 159 -3.60 -2.30 -1.29
C VAL A 159 -4.36 -0.98 -1.30
N LEU A 160 -5.41 -0.92 -2.12
CA LEU A 160 -6.44 0.12 -2.06
C LEU A 160 -7.57 -0.32 -1.13
N VAL A 161 -7.88 0.50 -0.14
CA VAL A 161 -9.00 0.31 0.78
C VAL A 161 -10.00 1.45 0.64
N ALA A 162 -11.24 1.21 1.06
CA ALA A 162 -12.32 2.19 1.03
C ALA A 162 -12.90 2.40 2.44
N PRO A 163 -13.62 3.51 2.70
CA PRO A 163 -14.38 3.68 3.94
C PRO A 163 -15.33 2.51 4.21
N ARG A 164 -15.55 2.22 5.50
CA ARG A 164 -16.44 1.15 5.93
C ARG A 164 -17.86 1.41 5.44
N GLY A 165 -18.52 0.38 4.91
CA GLY A 165 -19.90 0.45 4.42
C GLY A 165 -20.03 0.51 2.90
N LEU A 166 -18.92 0.36 2.17
CA LEU A 166 -18.94 0.32 0.71
C LEU A 166 -19.86 -0.81 0.20
N PRO A 167 -20.81 -0.54 -0.72
CA PRO A 167 -21.63 -1.58 -1.31
C PRO A 167 -20.78 -2.67 -1.98
N VAL A 168 -21.12 -3.94 -1.76
CA VAL A 168 -20.35 -5.09 -2.27
C VAL A 168 -20.20 -5.05 -3.79
N ALA A 169 -21.23 -4.62 -4.51
CA ALA A 169 -21.17 -4.47 -5.96
C ALA A 169 -20.09 -3.45 -6.39
N VAL A 170 -20.02 -2.30 -5.72
CA VAL A 170 -19.00 -1.27 -6.00
C VAL A 170 -17.61 -1.77 -5.61
N ARG A 171 -17.47 -2.44 -4.46
CA ARG A 171 -16.21 -3.07 -4.04
C ARG A 171 -15.69 -4.04 -5.10
N ASN A 172 -16.57 -4.93 -5.58
CA ASN A 172 -16.20 -5.95 -6.56
C ASN A 172 -15.86 -5.33 -7.93
N GLN A 173 -16.59 -4.30 -8.35
CA GLN A 173 -16.28 -3.55 -9.57
C GLN A 173 -14.90 -2.89 -9.48
N ILE A 174 -14.62 -2.14 -8.40
CA ILE A 174 -13.31 -1.51 -8.18
C ILE A 174 -12.20 -2.56 -8.18
N HIS A 175 -12.40 -3.68 -7.48
CA HIS A 175 -11.42 -4.76 -7.44
C HIS A 175 -11.13 -5.32 -8.83
N ALA A 176 -12.18 -5.62 -9.61
CA ALA A 176 -12.03 -6.13 -10.97
C ALA A 176 -11.29 -5.14 -11.88
N ASP A 177 -11.62 -3.85 -11.79
CA ASP A 177 -10.98 -2.80 -12.60
C ASP A 177 -9.51 -2.61 -12.22
N VAL A 178 -9.17 -2.65 -10.93
CA VAL A 178 -7.79 -2.61 -10.45
C VAL A 178 -7.03 -3.86 -10.90
N ALA A 179 -7.62 -5.05 -10.75
CA ALA A 179 -7.00 -6.31 -11.18
C ALA A 179 -6.69 -6.31 -12.68
N LYS A 180 -7.62 -5.78 -13.49
CA LYS A 180 -7.43 -5.61 -14.92
C LYS A 180 -6.29 -4.64 -15.22
N ALA A 181 -6.24 -3.48 -14.56
CA ALA A 181 -5.20 -2.49 -14.76
C ALA A 181 -3.80 -3.03 -14.41
N ILE A 182 -3.65 -3.73 -13.28
CA ILE A 182 -2.34 -4.28 -12.88
C ILE A 182 -1.91 -5.50 -13.70
N ALA A 183 -2.84 -6.14 -14.41
CA ALA A 183 -2.53 -7.25 -15.31
C ALA A 183 -1.95 -6.79 -16.66
N GLU A 184 -2.02 -5.48 -16.99
CA GLU A 184 -1.49 -4.97 -18.25
C GLU A 184 0.05 -5.08 -18.30
N PRO A 185 0.65 -5.59 -19.39
CA PRO A 185 2.09 -5.83 -19.46
C PRO A 185 2.96 -4.57 -19.25
N ASP A 186 2.50 -3.41 -19.72
CA ASP A 186 3.21 -2.14 -19.51
C ASP A 186 3.21 -1.72 -18.03
N ILE A 187 2.11 -2.00 -17.31
CA ILE A 187 2.02 -1.77 -15.88
C ILE A 187 2.93 -2.74 -15.11
N GLN A 188 2.91 -4.03 -15.45
CA GLN A 188 3.80 -5.03 -14.82
C GLN A 188 5.28 -4.68 -15.00
N ALA A 189 5.69 -4.30 -16.21
CA ALA A 189 7.05 -3.88 -16.49
C ALA A 189 7.45 -2.65 -15.66
N ARG A 190 6.54 -1.67 -15.52
CA ARG A 190 6.79 -0.48 -14.68
C ARG A 190 6.84 -0.81 -13.20
N PHE A 191 5.98 -1.70 -12.71
CA PHE A 191 5.98 -2.17 -11.31
C PHE A 191 7.33 -2.78 -10.93
N GLN A 192 7.89 -3.62 -11.81
CA GLN A 192 9.20 -4.24 -11.60
C GLN A 192 10.34 -3.20 -11.45
N THR A 193 10.25 -2.03 -12.11
CA THR A 193 11.25 -0.95 -11.94
C THR A 193 11.27 -0.33 -10.53
N PHE A 194 10.20 -0.56 -9.77
CA PHE A 194 10.04 -0.18 -8.37
C PHE A 194 10.10 -1.40 -7.43
N ALA A 195 10.53 -2.57 -7.92
CA ALA A 195 10.55 -3.83 -7.18
C ALA A 195 9.18 -4.29 -6.66
N PHE A 196 8.11 -3.93 -7.38
CA PHE A 196 6.78 -4.50 -7.15
C PHE A 196 6.55 -5.73 -8.01
N GLU A 197 5.88 -6.70 -7.41
CA GLU A 197 5.24 -7.84 -8.09
C GLU A 197 3.73 -7.69 -7.97
N THR A 198 3.00 -8.14 -9.00
CA THR A 198 1.54 -8.08 -9.00
C THR A 198 0.95 -9.27 -8.27
N LEU A 199 0.02 -9.00 -7.35
CA LEU A 199 -0.70 -10.02 -6.60
C LEU A 199 -2.15 -10.12 -7.11
N ALA A 200 -2.58 -11.33 -7.48
CA ALA A 200 -3.93 -11.61 -7.99
C ALA A 200 -4.86 -12.17 -6.90
N TRP A 201 -4.79 -11.61 -5.69
CA TRP A 201 -5.62 -12.04 -4.56
C TRP A 201 -7.04 -11.48 -4.67
N SER A 202 -8.06 -12.27 -4.31
CA SER A 202 -9.41 -11.76 -4.15
C SER A 202 -9.52 -10.82 -2.95
N PRO A 203 -10.59 -10.01 -2.81
CA PRO A 203 -10.81 -9.20 -1.61
C PRO A 203 -10.75 -10.02 -0.32
N GLU A 204 -11.32 -11.22 -0.34
CA GLU A 204 -11.33 -12.15 0.80
C GLU A 204 -9.93 -12.67 1.13
N GLU A 205 -9.11 -12.97 0.11
CA GLU A 205 -7.71 -13.37 0.34
C GLU A 205 -6.86 -12.20 0.85
N ILE A 206 -7.09 -10.97 0.37
CA ILE A 206 -6.46 -9.76 0.92
C ILE A 206 -6.77 -9.61 2.42
N GLU A 207 -8.03 -9.74 2.81
CA GLU A 207 -8.46 -9.67 4.22
C GLU A 207 -7.79 -10.76 5.05
N LYS A 208 -7.75 -12.00 4.54
CA LYS A 208 -7.09 -13.13 5.18
C LYS A 208 -5.58 -12.90 5.37
N GLN A 209 -4.89 -12.36 4.36
CA GLN A 209 -3.46 -12.05 4.44
C GLN A 209 -3.19 -10.92 5.45
N ALA A 210 -4.04 -9.89 5.49
CA ALA A 210 -3.97 -8.84 6.49
C ALA A 210 -4.18 -9.39 7.91
N ALA A 211 -5.18 -10.25 8.11
CA ALA A 211 -5.47 -10.86 9.41
C ALA A 211 -4.34 -11.80 9.88
N ALA A 212 -3.79 -12.61 8.97
CA ALA A 212 -2.66 -13.48 9.27
C ALA A 212 -1.44 -12.70 9.75
N LYS A 213 -1.10 -11.60 9.06
CA LYS A 213 -0.02 -10.70 9.47
C LYS A 213 -0.34 -10.02 10.81
N SER A 214 -1.57 -9.56 11.01
CA SER A 214 -1.98 -8.87 12.25
C SER A 214 -1.79 -9.77 13.47
N LYS A 215 -2.11 -11.07 13.35
CA LYS A 215 -1.85 -12.05 14.40
C LYS A 215 -0.37 -12.16 14.75
N VAL A 216 0.50 -12.23 13.74
CA VAL A 216 1.96 -12.30 13.93
C VAL A 216 2.48 -11.07 14.68
N TYR A 217 2.06 -9.87 14.29
CA TYR A 217 2.47 -8.64 14.96
C TYR A 217 1.92 -8.54 16.38
N ALA A 218 0.64 -8.87 16.61
CA ALA A 218 0.04 -8.90 17.94
C ALA A 218 0.81 -9.85 18.88
N ASP A 219 1.13 -11.05 18.42
CA ASP A 219 1.92 -12.02 19.18
C ASP A 219 3.35 -11.53 19.47
N LEU A 220 3.96 -10.78 18.54
CA LEU A 220 5.28 -10.19 18.73
C LEU A 220 5.26 -9.06 19.76
N VAL A 221 4.32 -8.11 19.63
CA VAL A 221 4.11 -7.00 20.57
C VAL A 221 3.89 -7.53 21.97
N ARG A 222 2.99 -8.51 22.13
CA ARG A 222 2.70 -9.14 23.42
C ARG A 222 3.93 -9.84 24.01
N ARG A 223 4.63 -10.66 23.23
CA ARG A 223 5.79 -11.43 23.73
C ARG A 223 6.98 -10.56 24.09
N LYS A 224 7.13 -9.41 23.43
CA LYS A 224 8.25 -8.48 23.64
C LYS A 224 7.89 -7.35 24.58
N SER A 225 6.69 -7.36 25.17
CA SER A 225 6.17 -6.29 26.02
C SER A 225 6.39 -4.92 25.38
N ILE A 226 6.20 -4.84 24.06
CA ILE A 226 6.36 -3.59 23.34
C ILE A 226 5.14 -2.75 23.69
N SER A 227 5.38 -1.68 24.44
CA SER A 227 4.42 -0.61 24.64
C SER A 227 5.03 0.68 24.12
N LEU A 228 4.16 1.66 23.91
CA LEU A 228 4.56 3.02 23.65
C LEU A 228 4.22 3.83 24.89
N ASP A 229 5.08 4.78 25.20
CA ASP A 229 4.90 5.85 26.16
C ASP A 229 3.96 6.96 25.65
#